data_AF-A0A0D6DQF4-F1
#
_entry.id   AF-A0A0D6DQF4-F1
#
_cell.length_a   1.000
_cell.length_b   1.000
_cell.length_c   1.000
_cell.angle_alpha   90.00
_cell.angle_beta   90.00
_cell.angle_gamma   90.00
#
_symmetry.space_group_name_H-M   'P 1'
#
loop_
_entity.id
_entity.type
_entity.pdbx_description
1 polymer ?
#
loop_
_entity_poly.entity_id
_entity_poly.type
_entity_poly.pdbx_seq_one_letter_code
_entity_poly.pdbx_strand_id
1 'polypeptide(L)'
;MLKLLSFCLDAEFRNTGLERSASLAKDLEWFKEQGHTIPEPSSPGLTYAQYLTELSEKDPQAFICHFYNIYFAHSAGGRMIGKKVAQKILNNKELEFYKWDGDLSQLLQNVRDKLNKVAEEWIREEKDHCLEETEKSFKFSGQILRLVLS
;
A
#
# COMPACT_ATOMS: atom_id res chain seq x y z
N MET A 1 3.03 5.07 -26.32
CA MET A 1 4.06 5.31 -25.29
C MET A 1 3.52 4.98 -23.89
N LEU A 2 2.45 5.63 -23.41
CA LEU A 2 1.81 5.32 -22.10
C LEU A 2 1.45 3.84 -21.86
N LYS A 3 0.82 3.15 -22.84
CA LYS A 3 0.51 1.71 -22.72
C LYS A 3 1.73 0.81 -22.60
N LEU A 4 2.88 1.20 -23.19
CA LEU A 4 4.12 0.45 -23.07
C LEU A 4 4.77 0.68 -21.69
N LEU A 5 4.71 1.92 -21.19
CA LEU A 5 5.18 2.27 -19.84
C LEU A 5 4.38 1.54 -18.76
N SER A 6 3.04 1.53 -18.88
CA SER A 6 2.12 0.82 -17.99
C SER A 6 2.43 -0.69 -17.93
N PHE A 7 2.74 -1.31 -19.07
CA PHE A 7 3.12 -2.73 -19.13
C PHE A 7 4.48 -3.04 -18.47
N CYS A 8 5.50 -2.18 -18.67
CA CYS A 8 6.81 -2.38 -18.03
C CYS A 8 6.78 -2.16 -16.52
N LEU A 9 6.04 -1.16 -16.05
CA LEU A 9 5.81 -0.91 -14.62
C LEU A 9 5.14 -2.10 -13.94
N ASP A 10 4.09 -2.62 -14.56
CA ASP A 10 3.33 -3.75 -14.06
C ASP A 10 4.19 -5.02 -13.97
N ALA A 11 5.16 -5.23 -14.86
CA ALA A 11 6.08 -6.37 -14.78
C ALA A 11 7.09 -6.28 -13.61
N GLU A 12 7.64 -5.10 -13.33
CA GLU A 12 8.70 -4.90 -12.33
C GLU A 12 8.18 -5.03 -10.88
N PHE A 13 6.94 -4.60 -10.62
CA PHE A 13 6.36 -4.55 -9.27
C PHE A 13 5.44 -5.73 -8.91
N ARG A 14 5.47 -6.81 -9.69
CA ARG A 14 4.84 -8.09 -9.33
C ARG A 14 5.71 -8.89 -8.37
N ASN A 15 5.07 -9.63 -7.47
CA ASN A 15 5.69 -10.60 -6.57
C ASN A 15 6.90 -10.02 -5.80
N THR A 16 6.70 -8.83 -5.24
CA THR A 16 7.71 -8.11 -4.45
C THR A 16 7.90 -8.69 -3.06
N GLY A 17 6.93 -9.48 -2.57
CA GLY A 17 6.85 -9.93 -1.18
C GLY A 17 6.21 -8.89 -0.26
N LEU A 18 5.88 -7.69 -0.76
CA LEU A 18 5.19 -6.66 0.00
C LEU A 18 3.66 -6.75 -0.13
N GLU A 19 3.13 -7.58 -1.03
CA GLU A 19 1.69 -7.73 -1.28
C GLU A 19 0.94 -8.10 0.01
N ARG A 20 -0.20 -7.46 0.29
CA ARG A 20 -0.93 -7.58 1.57
C ARG A 20 -2.33 -8.20 1.49
N SER A 21 -2.87 -8.43 0.29
CA SER A 21 -4.25 -8.92 0.14
C SER A 21 -4.45 -10.29 0.80
N ALA A 22 -3.51 -11.23 0.60
CA ALA A 22 -3.59 -12.57 1.17
C ALA A 22 -3.49 -12.58 2.71
N SER A 23 -2.65 -11.72 3.29
CA SER A 23 -2.55 -11.60 4.75
C SER A 23 -3.79 -10.94 5.35
N LEU A 24 -4.32 -9.89 4.70
CA LEU A 24 -5.60 -9.28 5.10
C LEU A 24 -6.75 -10.29 5.05
N ALA A 25 -6.82 -11.14 4.02
CA ALA A 25 -7.86 -12.17 3.93
C ALA A 25 -7.81 -13.15 5.11
N LYS A 26 -6.61 -13.58 5.53
CA LYS A 26 -6.44 -14.43 6.73
C LYS A 26 -6.91 -13.73 8.00
N ASP A 27 -6.56 -12.46 8.17
CA ASP A 27 -6.96 -11.70 9.35
C ASP A 27 -8.48 -11.46 9.39
N LEU A 28 -9.12 -11.17 8.24
CA LEU A 28 -10.56 -11.03 8.14
C LEU A 28 -11.30 -12.33 8.48
N GLU A 29 -10.82 -13.49 8.01
CA GLU A 29 -11.41 -14.77 8.40
C GLU A 29 -11.22 -15.03 9.90
N TRP A 30 -10.05 -14.71 10.46
CA TRP A 30 -9.83 -14.80 11.90
C TRP A 30 -10.82 -13.92 12.70
N PHE A 31 -11.08 -12.67 12.28
CA PHE A 31 -12.09 -11.82 12.93
C PHE A 31 -13.49 -12.43 12.86
N LYS A 32 -13.84 -13.06 11.74
CA LYS A 32 -15.11 -13.77 11.57
C LYS A 32 -15.22 -15.00 12.48
N GLU A 33 -14.15 -15.77 12.65
CA GLU A 33 -14.06 -16.87 13.63
C GLU A 33 -14.23 -16.39 15.07
N GLN A 34 -13.82 -15.15 15.38
CA GLN A 34 -14.07 -14.51 16.69
C GLN A 34 -15.52 -14.00 16.84
N GLY A 35 -16.37 -14.18 15.82
CA GLY A 35 -17.78 -13.77 15.85
C GLY A 35 -18.05 -12.34 15.39
N HIS A 36 -17.07 -11.66 14.76
CA HIS A 36 -17.29 -10.33 14.20
C HIS A 36 -17.90 -10.39 12.79
N THR A 37 -18.81 -9.47 12.50
CA THR A 37 -19.28 -9.23 11.13
C THR A 37 -18.21 -8.46 10.35
N ILE A 38 -17.85 -8.95 9.17
CA ILE A 38 -16.94 -8.23 8.27
C ILE A 38 -17.77 -7.20 7.47
N PRO A 39 -17.45 -5.90 7.57
CA PRO A 39 -18.20 -4.86 6.86
C PRO A 39 -17.86 -4.85 5.37
N GLU A 40 -18.81 -4.36 4.57
CA GLU A 40 -18.55 -4.00 3.18
C GLU A 40 -17.55 -2.82 3.09
N PRO A 41 -16.80 -2.68 1.97
CA PRO A 41 -15.89 -1.56 1.78
C PRO A 41 -16.60 -0.20 1.91
N SER A 42 -16.06 0.66 2.77
CA SER A 42 -16.58 2.01 2.97
C SER A 42 -16.08 3.00 1.91
N SER A 43 -16.69 4.19 1.86
CA SER A 43 -16.37 5.22 0.87
C SER A 43 -14.88 5.58 0.77
N PRO A 44 -14.10 5.74 1.86
CA PRO A 44 -12.66 6.00 1.76
C PRO A 44 -11.89 4.94 0.97
N GLY A 45 -12.21 3.66 1.19
CA GLY A 45 -11.57 2.55 0.48
C GLY A 45 -11.97 2.50 -1.00
N LEU A 46 -13.27 2.62 -1.28
CA LEU A 46 -13.79 2.61 -2.66
C LEU A 46 -13.24 3.78 -3.48
N THR A 47 -13.25 4.98 -2.90
CA THR A 47 -12.77 6.19 -3.59
C THR A 47 -11.28 6.08 -3.90
N TYR A 48 -10.48 5.57 -2.96
CA TYR A 48 -9.05 5.43 -3.18
C TYR A 48 -8.74 4.34 -4.21
N ALA A 49 -9.43 3.20 -4.16
CA ALA A 49 -9.26 2.13 -5.15
C ALA A 49 -9.61 2.59 -6.57
N GLN A 50 -10.71 3.35 -6.74
CA GLN A 50 -11.07 3.93 -8.03
C GLN A 50 -9.98 4.91 -8.50
N TYR A 51 -9.51 5.80 -7.62
CA TYR A 51 -8.47 6.77 -7.95
C TYR A 51 -7.17 6.09 -8.41
N LEU A 52 -6.72 5.06 -7.71
CA LEU A 52 -5.52 4.29 -8.09
C LEU A 52 -5.70 3.58 -9.43
N THR A 53 -6.90 3.06 -9.71
CA THR A 53 -7.23 2.44 -10.99
C THR A 53 -7.09 3.45 -12.13
N GLU A 54 -7.66 4.66 -11.96
CA GLU A 54 -7.56 5.72 -12.95
C GLU A 54 -6.11 6.19 -13.17
N LEU A 55 -5.32 6.35 -12.10
CA LEU A 55 -3.89 6.69 -12.22
C LEU A 55 -3.10 5.62 -12.95
N SER A 56 -3.36 4.34 -12.69
CA SER A 56 -2.62 3.23 -13.32
C SER A 56 -2.72 3.23 -14.86
N GLU A 57 -3.79 3.79 -15.41
CA GLU A 57 -4.02 3.88 -16.85
C GLU A 57 -3.50 5.17 -17.48
N LYS A 58 -3.52 6.27 -16.71
CA LYS A 58 -3.37 7.63 -17.23
C LYS A 58 -2.10 8.34 -16.78
N ASP A 59 -1.57 7.98 -15.62
CA ASP A 59 -0.53 8.74 -14.92
C ASP A 59 0.39 7.82 -14.10
N PRO A 60 1.38 7.19 -14.77
CA PRO A 60 2.25 6.21 -14.13
C PRO A 60 3.15 6.80 -13.04
N GLN A 61 3.58 8.06 -13.19
CA GLN A 61 4.40 8.75 -12.19
C GLN A 61 3.62 8.98 -10.89
N ALA A 62 2.40 9.51 -10.98
CA ALA A 62 1.52 9.65 -9.82
C ALA A 62 1.19 8.28 -9.20
N PHE A 63 0.89 7.26 -10.02
CA PHE A 63 0.64 5.91 -9.53
C PHE A 63 1.82 5.34 -8.72
N ILE A 64 3.06 5.55 -9.18
CA ILE A 64 4.26 5.11 -8.48
C ILE A 64 4.44 5.83 -7.13
N CYS A 65 4.11 7.12 -7.05
CA CYS A 65 4.11 7.84 -5.78
C CYS A 65 3.19 7.17 -4.76
N HIS A 66 1.98 6.79 -5.18
CA HIS A 66 1.03 6.09 -4.33
C HIS A 66 1.51 4.69 -3.95
N PHE A 67 2.02 3.91 -4.91
CA PHE A 67 2.59 2.59 -4.65
C PHE A 67 3.67 2.64 -3.56
N TYR A 68 4.64 3.55 -3.70
CA TYR A 68 5.70 3.74 -2.72
C TYR A 68 5.12 4.10 -1.35
N ASN A 69 4.30 5.15 -1.27
CA ASN A 69 3.81 5.63 0.00
C ASN A 69 2.94 4.60 0.73
N ILE A 70 2.07 3.87 0.03
CA ILE A 70 1.20 2.84 0.64
C ILE A 70 2.03 1.72 1.26
N TYR A 71 2.92 1.09 0.50
CA TYR A 71 3.69 -0.05 0.99
C TYR A 71 4.72 0.35 2.05
N PHE A 72 5.44 1.45 1.85
CA PHE A 72 6.48 1.87 2.77
C PHE A 72 5.90 2.42 4.08
N ALA A 73 4.80 3.18 4.03
CA ALA A 73 4.12 3.63 5.25
C ALA A 73 3.61 2.46 6.09
N HIS A 74 3.04 1.42 5.45
CA HIS A 74 2.60 0.21 6.15
C HIS A 74 3.76 -0.51 6.85
N SER A 75 4.87 -0.71 6.14
CA SER A 75 6.06 -1.39 6.66
C SER A 75 6.78 -0.64 7.79
N ALA A 76 6.53 0.67 7.91
CA ALA A 76 7.09 1.52 8.95
C ALA A 76 6.03 1.84 10.03
N GLY A 77 5.30 2.96 9.87
CA GLY A 77 4.32 3.44 10.85
C GLY A 77 3.14 2.49 11.05
N GLY A 78 2.71 1.79 9.99
CA GLY A 78 1.62 0.81 10.05
C GLY A 78 1.87 -0.30 11.07
N ARG A 79 3.11 -0.82 11.17
CA ARG A 79 3.48 -1.82 12.19
C ARG A 79 3.32 -1.32 13.61
N MET A 80 3.67 -0.06 13.87
CA MET A 80 3.50 0.54 15.20
C MET A 80 2.01 0.69 15.55
N ILE A 81 1.21 1.15 14.59
CA ILE A 81 -0.26 1.26 14.76
C ILE A 81 -0.85 -0.11 15.06
N GLY A 82 -0.52 -1.12 14.26
CA GLY A 82 -0.99 -2.50 14.44
C GLY A 82 -0.68 -3.06 15.83
N LYS A 83 0.56 -2.89 16.29
CA LYS A 83 0.98 -3.30 17.63
C LYS A 83 0.15 -2.61 18.72
N LYS A 84 -0.11 -1.30 18.59
CA LYS A 84 -0.89 -0.54 19.58
C LYS A 84 -2.37 -0.92 19.58
N VAL A 85 -2.97 -1.16 18.41
CA VAL A 85 -4.34 -1.65 18.30
C VAL A 85 -4.46 -3.04 18.93
N ALA A 86 -3.57 -3.97 18.56
CA ALA A 86 -3.59 -5.33 19.10
C ALA A 86 -3.43 -5.38 20.63
N GLN A 87 -2.54 -4.53 21.18
CA GLN A 87 -2.36 -4.36 22.63
C GLN A 87 -3.64 -3.87 23.34
N LYS A 88 -4.42 -3.02 22.69
CA LYS A 88 -5.61 -2.40 23.28
C LYS A 88 -6.84 -3.29 23.19
N ILE A 89 -7.07 -3.95 22.05
CA ILE A 89 -8.37 -4.59 21.76
C ILE A 89 -8.28 -6.04 21.28
N LEU A 90 -7.09 -6.57 20.98
CA LEU A 90 -6.93 -7.94 20.44
C LEU A 90 -6.07 -8.84 21.34
N ASN A 91 -5.92 -8.53 22.63
CA ASN A 91 -5.11 -9.29 23.57
C ASN A 91 -3.70 -9.64 23.04
N ASN A 92 -3.03 -8.65 22.42
CA ASN A 92 -1.70 -8.82 21.81
C ASN A 92 -1.63 -9.80 20.62
N LYS A 93 -2.76 -10.17 20.01
CA LYS A 93 -2.76 -10.97 18.77
C LYS A 93 -1.92 -10.29 17.70
N GLU A 94 -0.91 -11.00 17.22
CA GLU A 94 -0.14 -10.58 16.06
C GLU A 94 -0.88 -11.01 14.78
N LEU A 95 -1.41 -10.03 14.07
CA LEU A 95 -2.11 -10.18 12.79
C LEU A 95 -1.13 -10.44 11.64
N GLU A 96 -1.56 -11.22 10.66
CA GLU A 96 -0.77 -11.59 9.48
C GLU A 96 -0.44 -10.38 8.61
N PHE A 97 -1.27 -9.33 8.61
CA PHE A 97 -1.06 -8.09 7.89
C PHE A 97 0.30 -7.43 8.21
N TYR A 98 0.84 -7.67 9.41
CA TYR A 98 2.11 -7.14 9.89
C TYR A 98 3.27 -8.15 9.87
N LYS A 99 3.09 -9.30 9.19
CA LYS A 99 4.12 -10.32 9.00
C LYS A 99 4.54 -10.38 7.53
N TRP A 100 5.80 -10.71 7.29
CA TRP A 100 6.35 -10.88 5.94
C TRP A 100 7.10 -12.19 5.86
N ASP A 101 7.00 -12.85 4.71
CA ASP A 101 7.79 -14.02 4.38
C ASP A 101 9.19 -13.55 3.92
N GLY A 102 10.17 -13.67 4.81
CA GLY A 102 11.55 -13.25 4.58
C GLY A 102 11.97 -11.98 5.33
N ASP A 103 13.19 -11.51 5.06
CA ASP A 103 13.74 -10.32 5.70
C ASP A 103 13.12 -9.04 5.11
N LEU A 104 12.35 -8.32 5.93
CA LEU A 104 11.65 -7.12 5.49
C LEU A 104 12.60 -6.03 4.99
N SER A 105 13.80 -5.89 5.57
CA SER A 105 14.76 -4.88 5.13
C SER A 105 15.23 -5.15 3.70
N GLN A 106 15.53 -6.41 3.39
CA GLN A 106 15.90 -6.84 2.04
C GLN A 106 14.74 -6.68 1.06
N LEU A 107 13.51 -7.05 1.43
CA LEU A 107 12.33 -6.86 0.58
C LEU A 107 12.13 -5.38 0.22
N LEU A 108 12.22 -4.49 1.21
CA LEU A 108 12.11 -3.05 1.01
C LEU A 108 13.24 -2.50 0.15
N GLN A 109 14.48 -2.96 0.35
CA GLN A 109 15.61 -2.51 -0.46
C GLN A 109 15.46 -2.92 -1.92
N ASN A 110 15.06 -4.17 -2.18
CA ASN A 110 14.81 -4.66 -3.53
C ASN A 110 13.75 -3.82 -4.27
N VAL A 111 12.69 -3.42 -3.56
CA VAL A 111 11.67 -2.54 -4.14
C VAL A 111 12.18 -1.12 -4.37
N ARG A 112 13.02 -0.57 -3.48
CA ARG A 112 13.68 0.73 -3.72
C ARG A 112 14.56 0.70 -4.97
N ASP A 113 15.34 -0.35 -5.15
CA ASP A 113 16.23 -0.49 -6.30
C ASP A 113 15.43 -0.55 -7.62
N LYS A 114 14.29 -1.26 -7.61
CA LYS A 114 13.34 -1.28 -8.74
C LYS A 114 12.70 0.09 -9.00
N LEU A 115 12.27 0.80 -7.96
CA LEU A 115 11.75 2.17 -8.08
C LEU A 115 12.78 3.12 -8.67
N ASN A 116 14.04 3.03 -8.22
CA ASN A 116 15.15 3.82 -8.75
C ASN A 116 15.36 3.52 -10.24
N LYS A 117 15.46 2.24 -10.61
CA LYS A 117 15.62 1.81 -12.02
C LYS A 117 14.50 2.34 -12.92
N VAL A 118 13.24 2.28 -12.46
CA VAL A 118 12.09 2.81 -13.20
C VAL A 118 12.19 4.32 -13.37
N ALA A 119 12.60 5.03 -12.31
CA ALA A 119 12.71 6.48 -12.32
C ALA A 119 13.98 6.99 -13.04
N GLU A 120 14.96 6.15 -13.33
CA GLU A 120 16.17 6.54 -14.09
C GLU A 120 15.82 7.10 -15.48
N GLU A 121 14.83 6.50 -16.14
CA GLU A 121 14.35 6.89 -17.47
C GLU A 121 13.46 8.15 -17.46
N TRP A 122 13.08 8.65 -16.28
CA TRP A 122 12.20 9.81 -16.18
C TRP A 122 12.96 11.12 -16.27
N ILE A 123 12.36 12.07 -17.00
CA ILE A 123 12.84 13.46 -16.99
C ILE A 123 12.54 14.12 -15.64
N ARG A 124 13.12 15.30 -15.41
CA ARG A 124 13.00 16.01 -14.12
C ARG A 124 11.54 16.32 -13.79
N GLU A 125 10.78 16.79 -14.77
CA GLU A 125 9.38 17.17 -14.64
C GLU A 125 8.50 15.97 -14.24
N GLU A 126 8.78 14.79 -14.77
CA GLU A 126 8.08 13.54 -14.40
C GLU A 126 8.39 13.12 -12.97
N LYS A 127 9.65 13.27 -12.53
CA LYS A 127 10.04 13.03 -11.14
C LYS A 127 9.41 14.05 -10.19
N ASP A 128 9.30 15.32 -10.60
CA ASP A 128 8.63 16.35 -9.81
C ASP A 128 7.14 16.07 -9.68
N HIS A 129 6.48 15.72 -10.78
CA HIS A 129 5.07 15.32 -10.79
C HIS A 129 4.79 14.13 -9.85
N CYS A 130 5.66 13.12 -9.83
CA CYS A 130 5.59 12.04 -8.84
C CYS A 130 5.66 12.57 -7.40
N LEU A 131 6.52 13.55 -7.11
CA LEU A 131 6.69 14.09 -5.76
C LEU A 131 5.47 14.93 -5.33
N GLU A 132 4.89 15.71 -6.24
CA GLU A 132 3.70 16.55 -6.00
C GLU A 132 2.48 15.72 -5.55
N GLU A 133 2.38 14.48 -6.02
CA GLU A 133 1.27 13.58 -5.67
C GLU A 133 1.30 13.07 -4.21
N THR A 134 2.41 13.30 -3.48
CA THR A 134 2.61 12.79 -2.12
C THR A 134 1.50 13.23 -1.17
N GLU A 135 1.13 14.52 -1.17
CA GLU A 135 0.08 15.03 -0.27
C GLU A 135 -1.25 14.29 -0.46
N LYS A 136 -1.58 13.97 -1.72
CA LYS A 136 -2.81 13.27 -2.07
C LYS A 136 -2.79 11.82 -1.58
N SER A 137 -1.65 11.14 -1.70
CA SER A 137 -1.44 9.81 -1.12
C SER A 137 -1.64 9.80 0.40
N PHE A 138 -1.11 10.79 1.11
CA PHE A 138 -1.32 10.93 2.56
C PHE A 138 -2.78 11.25 2.90
N LYS A 139 -3.45 12.09 2.12
CA LYS A 139 -4.86 12.43 2.33
C LYS A 139 -5.76 11.20 2.22
N PHE A 140 -5.63 10.43 1.14
CA PHE A 140 -6.42 9.21 0.94
C PHE A 140 -6.13 8.15 2.00
N SER A 141 -4.84 7.87 2.25
CA SER A 141 -4.44 6.88 3.27
C SER A 141 -4.89 7.30 4.67
N GLY A 142 -4.84 8.61 4.98
CA GLY A 142 -5.30 9.17 6.23
C GLY A 142 -6.81 9.04 6.43
N GLN A 143 -7.62 9.14 5.37
CA GLN A 143 -9.07 8.91 5.45
C GLN A 143 -9.39 7.46 5.80
N ILE A 144 -8.66 6.48 5.24
CA ILE A 144 -8.79 5.07 5.62
C ILE A 144 -8.33 4.84 7.06
N LEU A 145 -7.18 5.40 7.45
CA LEU A 145 -6.65 5.24 8.81
C LEU A 145 -7.61 5.78 9.88
N ARG A 146 -8.34 6.86 9.60
CA ARG A 146 -9.35 7.42 10.51
C ARG A 146 -10.49 6.44 10.83
N LEU A 147 -10.75 5.44 9.99
CA LEU A 147 -11.76 4.40 10.26
C LEU A 147 -11.40 3.53 11.48
N VAL A 148 -10.13 3.48 11.89
CA VAL A 148 -9.72 2.79 13.12
C VAL A 148 -10.26 3.51 14.38
N LEU A 149 -10.60 4.79 14.27
CA LEU A 149 -11.06 5.64 15.36
C LEU A 149 -12.55 5.99 15.29
N SER A 150 -13.24 5.56 14.24
CA SER A 150 -14.66 5.89 13.98
C SER A 150 -15.63 4.98 14.71
#